data_AF-A0AB34NZK3-F1
#
_entry.id   AF-A0AB34NZK3-F1
#
_cell.length_a   1.000
_cell.length_b   1.000
_cell.length_c   1.000
_cell.angle_alpha   90.00
_cell.angle_beta   90.00
_cell.angle_gamma   90.00
#
_symmetry.space_group_name_H-M   'P 1'
#
loop_
_entity.id
_entity.type
_entity.pdbx_description
1 polymer ?
#
loop_
_entity_poly.entity_id
_entity_poly.type
_entity_poly.pdbx_seq_one_letter_code
_entity_poly.pdbx_strand_id
1 'polypeptide(L)'
;MIDWGLMALCIVTMLLGFFELYRTFRFYKWDKKTKEIPTAPYVIYFGTFFSGVLIVVSAMFMMGNTSLTLPKIFYIILGIILVVVAVLMYRRGHQMAKKLGKDDSNIAVWQTYLISTVILITGLINFLR
;
A
#
# COMPACT_ATOMS: atom_id res chain seq x y z
N MET A 1 22.64 -27.10 9.34
CA MET A 1 22.98 -26.22 10.47
C MET A 1 22.03 -25.04 10.43
N ILE A 2 21.43 -24.66 11.56
CA ILE A 2 20.61 -23.44 11.64
C ILE A 2 21.56 -22.26 11.43
N ASP A 3 21.32 -21.48 10.38
CA ASP A 3 22.04 -20.22 10.15
C ASP A 3 21.46 -19.16 11.10
N TRP A 4 22.11 -19.02 12.26
CA TRP A 4 21.73 -18.06 13.28
C TRP A 4 21.77 -16.61 12.77
N GLY A 5 22.60 -16.31 11.78
CA GLY A 5 22.67 -14.97 11.16
C GLY A 5 21.43 -14.69 10.32
N LEU A 6 21.03 -15.64 9.47
CA LEU A 6 19.79 -15.54 8.70
C LEU A 6 18.57 -15.43 9.61
N MET A 7 18.53 -16.22 10.69
CA MET A 7 17.42 -16.22 11.63
C MET A 7 17.28 -14.88 12.37
N ALA A 8 18.39 -14.28 12.80
CA ALA A 8 18.39 -12.94 13.39
C ALA A 8 17.89 -11.89 12.39
N LEU A 9 18.31 -11.96 11.13
CA LEU A 9 17.86 -11.05 10.08
C LEU A 9 16.35 -11.18 9.80
N CYS A 10 15.81 -12.39 9.75
CA CYS A 10 14.37 -12.64 9.63
C CYS A 10 13.58 -12.05 10.80
N ILE A 11 14.09 -12.15 12.03
CA ILE A 11 13.43 -11.56 13.20
C ILE A 11 13.41 -10.02 13.10
N VAL A 12 14.54 -9.40 12.75
CA VAL A 12 14.64 -7.94 12.61
C VAL A 12 13.71 -7.43 11.50
N THR A 13 13.69 -8.09 10.34
CA THR A 13 12.82 -7.74 9.22
C THR A 13 11.34 -7.92 9.57
N MET A 14 10.98 -8.97 10.30
CA MET A 14 9.62 -9.17 10.80
C MET A 14 9.20 -8.06 11.79
N LEU A 15 10.08 -7.67 12.71
CA LEU A 15 9.83 -6.56 13.66
C LEU A 15 9.65 -5.22 12.93
N LEU A 16 10.45 -4.94 11.90
CA LEU A 16 10.28 -3.77 11.04
C LEU A 16 8.91 -3.79 10.32
N GLY A 17 8.47 -4.97 9.85
CA GLY A 17 7.14 -5.14 9.28
C GLY A 17 6.02 -4.81 10.28
N PHE A 18 6.10 -5.30 11.51
CA PHE A 18 5.13 -4.95 12.56
C PHE A 18 5.15 -3.46 12.93
N PHE A 19 6.34 -2.85 12.95
CA PHE A 19 6.51 -1.43 13.23
C PHE A 19 5.86 -0.56 12.14
N GLU A 20 6.09 -0.88 10.86
CA GLU A 20 5.45 -0.20 9.73
C GLU A 20 3.93 -0.40 9.74
N LEU A 21 3.45 -1.59 10.12
CA LEU A 21 2.01 -1.84 10.27
C LEU A 21 1.39 -0.97 11.37
N TYR A 22 2.07 -0.85 12.51
CA TYR A 22 1.66 0.01 13.61
C TYR A 22 1.60 1.49 13.19
N ARG A 23 2.63 1.98 12.49
CA ARG A 23 2.67 3.36 11.96
C ARG A 23 1.55 3.60 10.97
N THR A 24 1.34 2.66 10.04
CA THR A 24 0.26 2.71 9.04
C THR A 24 -1.11 2.75 9.71
N PHE A 25 -1.32 1.95 10.76
CA PHE A 25 -2.57 1.93 11.51
C PHE A 25 -2.80 3.22 12.30
N ARG A 26 -1.75 3.78 12.92
CA ARG A 26 -1.82 5.09 13.59
C ARG A 26 -2.16 6.19 12.60
N PHE A 27 -1.55 6.18 11.41
CA PHE A 27 -1.86 7.10 10.32
C PHE A 27 -3.29 6.95 9.82
N TYR A 28 -3.78 5.72 9.64
CA TYR A 28 -5.19 5.46 9.28
C TYR A 28 -6.17 6.03 10.31
N LYS A 29 -5.91 5.85 11.61
CA LYS A 29 -6.75 6.43 12.68
C LYS A 29 -6.78 7.95 12.63
N TRP A 30 -5.65 8.58 12.31
CA TRP A 30 -5.56 10.04 12.16
C TRP A 30 -6.31 10.50 10.90
N ASP A 31 -6.05 9.88 9.74
CA ASP A 31 -6.68 10.22 8.46
C ASP A 31 -8.20 10.03 8.49
N LYS A 32 -8.70 9.02 9.21
CA LYS A 32 -10.14 8.82 9.40
C LYS A 32 -10.84 10.03 10.02
N LYS A 33 -10.13 10.79 10.87
CA LYS A 33 -10.63 11.98 11.55
C LYS A 33 -10.49 13.24 10.69
N THR A 34 -9.34 13.44 10.05
CA THR A 34 -9.02 14.70 9.34
C THR A 34 -9.43 14.66 7.86
N LYS A 35 -9.18 13.54 7.16
CA LYS A 35 -9.43 13.37 5.71
C LYS A 35 -8.85 14.51 4.85
N GLU A 36 -7.70 15.03 5.26
CA GLU A 36 -7.05 16.15 4.59
C GLU A 36 -6.16 15.70 3.43
N ILE A 37 -5.56 14.50 3.55
CA ILE A 37 -4.57 14.01 2.60
C ILE A 37 -5.26 13.14 1.54
N PRO A 38 -5.24 13.54 0.25
CA PRO A 38 -5.90 12.80 -0.82
C PRO A 38 -5.16 11.51 -1.18
N THR A 39 -3.84 11.47 -0.97
CA THR A 39 -2.97 10.31 -1.20
C THR A 39 -2.99 9.29 -0.04
N ALA A 40 -3.66 9.59 1.07
CA ALA A 40 -3.70 8.71 2.24
C ALA A 40 -4.22 7.30 1.95
N PRO A 41 -5.25 7.06 1.10
CA PRO A 41 -5.68 5.70 0.77
C PRO A 41 -4.56 4.84 0.18
N TYR A 42 -3.71 5.44 -0.66
CA TYR A 42 -2.55 4.75 -1.23
C TYR A 42 -1.45 4.51 -0.21
N VAL A 43 -1.14 5.50 0.63
CA VAL A 43 -0.16 5.34 1.71
C VAL A 43 -0.58 4.23 2.67
N ILE A 44 -1.87 4.16 3.02
CA ILE A 44 -2.41 3.11 3.90
C ILE A 44 -2.31 1.73 3.23
N TYR A 45 -2.67 1.63 1.96
CA TYR A 45 -2.56 0.38 1.22
C TYR A 45 -1.10 -0.09 1.10
N PHE A 46 -0.21 0.78 0.62
CA PHE A 46 1.20 0.44 0.41
C PHE A 46 1.90 0.12 1.74
N GLY A 47 1.63 0.91 2.78
CA GLY A 47 2.14 0.64 4.14
C GLY A 47 1.69 -0.73 4.64
N THR A 48 0.40 -1.08 4.48
CA THR A 48 -0.14 -2.38 4.88
C THR A 48 0.45 -3.52 4.05
N PHE A 49 0.55 -3.35 2.74
CA PHE A 49 1.12 -4.34 1.82
C PHE A 49 2.59 -4.62 2.13
N PHE A 50 3.41 -3.57 2.23
CA PHE A 50 4.83 -3.66 2.54
C PHE A 50 5.08 -4.34 3.90
N SER A 51 4.29 -3.96 4.91
CA SER A 51 4.31 -4.60 6.22
C SER A 51 3.98 -6.10 6.13
N GLY A 52 2.92 -6.44 5.39
CA GLY A 52 2.51 -7.83 5.18
C GLY A 52 3.59 -8.65 4.49
N VAL A 53 4.24 -8.10 3.45
CA VAL A 53 5.36 -8.76 2.76
C VAL A 53 6.52 -9.00 3.72
N LEU A 54 6.95 -7.99 4.49
CA LEU A 54 8.04 -8.15 5.45
C LEU A 54 7.74 -9.23 6.50
N ILE A 55 6.51 -9.27 7.03
CA ILE A 55 6.13 -10.25 8.04
C ILE A 55 6.04 -11.66 7.42
N VAL A 56 5.29 -11.80 6.32
CA VAL A 56 5.00 -13.11 5.71
C VAL A 56 6.26 -13.73 5.11
N VAL A 57 7.07 -12.96 4.38
CA VAL A 57 8.31 -13.49 3.78
C VAL A 57 9.28 -13.91 4.88
N SER A 58 9.46 -13.11 5.92
CA SER A 58 10.35 -13.48 7.03
C SER A 58 9.88 -14.75 7.74
N ALA A 59 8.57 -14.89 7.96
CA ALA A 59 7.99 -16.10 8.55
C ALA A 59 8.19 -17.33 7.64
N MET A 60 7.99 -17.20 6.32
CA MET A 60 8.19 -18.28 5.36
C MET A 60 9.64 -18.78 5.35
N PHE A 61 10.61 -17.86 5.34
CA PHE A 61 12.04 -18.20 5.41
C PHE A 61 12.39 -18.91 6.72
N MET A 62 11.83 -18.47 7.86
CA MET A 62 12.02 -19.15 9.15
C MET A 62 11.41 -20.56 9.19
N MET A 63 10.32 -20.79 8.46
CA MET A 63 9.71 -22.12 8.30
C MET A 63 10.44 -23.01 7.27
N GLY A 64 11.52 -22.53 6.66
CA GLY A 64 12.28 -23.26 5.64
C GLY A 64 11.60 -23.32 4.26
N ASN A 65 10.53 -22.55 4.06
CA ASN A 65 9.84 -22.49 2.77
C ASN A 65 10.41 -21.36 1.91
N THR A 66 11.23 -21.73 0.92
CA THR A 66 11.91 -20.79 0.01
C THR A 66 11.24 -20.66 -1.36
N SER A 67 10.22 -21.47 -1.66
CA SER A 67 9.51 -21.41 -2.94
C SER A 67 8.32 -20.45 -2.87
N LEU A 68 8.48 -19.26 -3.45
CA LEU A 68 7.43 -18.27 -3.61
C LEU A 68 6.72 -18.46 -4.95
N THR A 69 5.87 -19.49 -5.05
CA THR A 69 4.94 -19.60 -6.18
C THR A 69 3.66 -18.84 -5.84
N LEU A 70 3.51 -17.64 -6.39
CA LEU A 70 2.29 -16.85 -6.23
C LEU A 70 1.24 -17.34 -7.24
N PRO A 71 0.11 -17.93 -6.78
CA PRO A 71 -0.93 -18.39 -7.69
C PRO A 71 -1.58 -17.20 -8.40
N LYS A 72 -2.07 -17.40 -9.63
CA LYS A 72 -2.70 -16.35 -10.46
C LYS A 72 -3.79 -15.56 -9.71
N ILE A 73 -4.53 -16.22 -8.83
CA ILE A 73 -5.58 -15.60 -8.01
C ILE A 73 -5.05 -14.48 -7.11
N PHE A 74 -3.79 -14.54 -6.69
CA PHE A 74 -3.14 -13.49 -5.91
C PHE A 74 -3.00 -12.18 -6.70
N TYR A 75 -2.63 -12.27 -7.98
CA TYR A 75 -2.53 -11.10 -8.87
C TYR A 75 -3.90 -10.48 -9.15
N ILE A 76 -4.95 -11.30 -9.29
CA ILE A 76 -6.34 -10.84 -9.42
C ILE A 76 -6.78 -10.07 -8.17
N ILE A 77 -6.54 -10.62 -6.98
CA ILE A 77 -6.88 -9.96 -5.72
C ILE A 77 -6.13 -8.63 -5.58
N LEU A 78 -4.82 -8.62 -5.90
CA LEU A 78 -4.01 -7.40 -5.94
C LEU A 78 -4.57 -6.36 -6.91
N GLY A 79 -4.95 -6.78 -8.11
CA GLY A 79 -5.57 -5.93 -9.12
C GLY A 79 -6.85 -5.25 -8.62
N ILE A 80 -7.75 -6.02 -8.00
CA ILE A 80 -9.00 -5.50 -7.41
C ILE A 80 -8.68 -4.44 -6.35
N ILE A 81 -7.75 -4.72 -5.43
CA ILE A 81 -7.42 -3.80 -4.35
C ILE A 81 -6.83 -2.50 -4.92
N LEU A 82 -5.94 -2.58 -5.91
CA LEU A 82 -5.35 -1.40 -6.55
C LEU A 82 -6.42 -0.53 -7.23
N VAL A 83 -7.37 -1.14 -7.94
CA VAL A 83 -8.49 -0.41 -8.54
C VAL A 83 -9.33 0.30 -7.47
N VAL A 84 -9.64 -0.36 -6.36
CA VAL A 84 -10.38 0.25 -5.25
C VAL A 84 -9.61 1.44 -4.66
N VAL A 85 -8.30 1.30 -4.45
CA VAL A 85 -7.44 2.39 -3.94
C VAL A 85 -7.43 3.57 -4.91
N ALA A 86 -7.29 3.32 -6.21
CA ALA A 86 -7.32 4.37 -7.23
C ALA A 86 -8.65 5.14 -7.23
N VAL A 87 -9.79 4.44 -7.14
CA VAL A 87 -11.12 5.06 -7.07
C VAL A 87 -11.28 5.91 -5.80
N LEU A 88 -10.81 5.41 -4.65
CA LEU A 88 -10.85 6.17 -3.40
C LEU A 88 -10.00 7.44 -3.46
N MET A 89 -8.81 7.37 -4.06
CA MET A 89 -7.96 8.54 -4.29
C MET A 89 -8.61 9.53 -5.25
N TYR A 90 -9.19 9.06 -6.35
CA TYR A 90 -9.89 9.92 -7.32
C TYR A 90 -11.05 10.67 -6.65
N ARG A 91 -11.83 9.97 -5.81
CA ARG A 91 -12.92 10.59 -5.03
C ARG A 91 -12.41 11.66 -4.08
N ARG A 92 -11.29 11.42 -3.38
CA ARG A 92 -10.69 12.41 -2.49
C ARG A 92 -10.09 13.59 -3.25
N GLY A 93 -9.39 13.35 -4.35
CA GLY A 93 -8.87 14.39 -5.24
C GLY A 93 -10.00 15.30 -5.75
N HIS A 94 -11.15 14.72 -6.13
CA HIS A 94 -12.32 15.50 -6.54
C HIS A 94 -12.93 16.33 -5.42
N GLN A 95 -12.99 15.80 -4.18
CA GLN A 95 -13.45 16.57 -3.02
C GLN A 95 -12.51 17.73 -2.69
N MET A 96 -11.21 17.56 -2.88
CA MET A 96 -10.22 18.61 -2.70
C MET A 96 -10.34 19.66 -3.80
N ALA A 97 -10.47 19.24 -5.07
CA ALA A 97 -10.71 20.10 -6.23
C ALA A 97 -11.90 21.06 -6.01
N LYS A 98 -13.00 20.55 -5.44
CA LYS A 98 -14.20 21.35 -5.13
C LYS A 98 -14.01 22.39 -4.02
N LYS A 99 -12.98 22.26 -3.20
CA LYS A 99 -12.69 23.17 -2.09
C LYS A 99 -11.68 24.26 -2.44
N LEU A 100 -11.00 24.18 -3.60
CA LEU A 100 -10.05 25.20 -4.03
C LEU A 100 -10.79 26.46 -4.49
N GLY A 101 -10.31 27.63 -4.05
CA GLY A 101 -10.69 28.92 -4.60
C GLY A 101 -10.20 29.09 -6.03
N LYS A 102 -10.73 30.11 -6.73
CA LYS A 102 -10.42 30.39 -8.15
C LYS A 102 -8.93 30.65 -8.42
N ASP A 103 -8.18 31.05 -7.38
CA ASP A 103 -6.78 31.44 -7.44
C ASP A 103 -5.83 30.48 -6.69
N ASP A 104 -6.36 29.39 -6.11
CA ASP A 104 -5.52 28.44 -5.35
C ASP A 104 -4.79 27.46 -6.27
N SER A 105 -3.54 27.13 -5.92
CA SER A 105 -2.70 26.22 -6.69
C SER A 105 -3.26 24.79 -6.72
N ASN A 106 -3.55 24.31 -7.94
CA ASN A 106 -4.18 23.01 -8.20
C ASN A 106 -3.16 21.84 -8.29
N ILE A 107 -1.88 22.06 -7.95
CA ILE A 107 -0.80 21.08 -8.18
C ILE A 107 -1.02 19.79 -7.38
N ALA A 108 -1.45 19.89 -6.12
CA ALA A 108 -1.66 18.72 -5.26
C ALA A 108 -2.80 17.81 -5.75
N VAL A 109 -3.85 18.42 -6.32
CA VAL A 109 -4.98 17.69 -6.93
C VAL A 109 -4.54 17.02 -8.22
N TRP A 110 -3.77 17.72 -9.06
CA TRP A 110 -3.20 17.15 -10.29
C TRP A 110 -2.27 15.96 -10.00
N GLN A 111 -1.41 16.09 -8.99
CA GLN A 111 -0.57 14.98 -8.51
C GLN A 111 -1.41 13.81 -8.05
N THR A 112 -2.50 14.07 -7.31
CA THR A 112 -3.42 13.01 -6.86
C THR A 112 -4.02 12.27 -8.05
N TYR A 113 -4.51 12.98 -9.08
CA TYR A 113 -5.08 12.34 -10.27
C TYR A 113 -4.05 11.55 -11.07
N LEU A 114 -2.84 12.08 -11.25
CA LEU A 114 -1.73 11.36 -11.89
C LEU A 114 -1.42 10.05 -11.15
N ILE A 115 -1.22 10.12 -9.84
CA ILE A 115 -0.93 8.93 -9.01
C ILE A 115 -2.10 7.93 -9.09
N SER A 116 -3.34 8.40 -8.98
CA SER A 116 -4.54 7.55 -9.09
C SER A 116 -4.61 6.83 -10.43
N THR A 117 -4.27 7.51 -11.51
CA THR A 117 -4.30 6.95 -12.87
C THR A 117 -3.23 5.87 -13.05
N VAL A 118 -2.02 6.11 -12.57
CA VAL A 118 -0.94 5.11 -12.59
C VAL A 118 -1.34 3.86 -11.80
N ILE A 119 -1.94 4.02 -10.62
CA ILE A 119 -2.42 2.90 -9.79
C ILE A 119 -3.54 2.13 -10.51
N LEU A 120 -4.48 2.83 -11.14
CA LEU A 120 -5.58 2.21 -11.88
C LEU A 120 -5.05 1.34 -13.02
N ILE A 121 -4.13 1.88 -13.83
CA ILE A 121 -3.50 1.14 -14.94
C ILE A 121 -2.73 -0.06 -14.40
N THR A 122 -1.99 0.11 -13.30
CA THR A 122 -1.26 -0.99 -12.65
C THR A 122 -2.21 -2.09 -12.16
N GLY A 123 -3.35 -1.72 -11.57
CA GLY A 123 -4.40 -2.65 -11.16
C GLY A 123 -4.99 -3.41 -12.35
N LEU A 124 -5.23 -2.74 -13.47
CA LEU A 124 -5.71 -3.36 -14.71
C LEU A 124 -4.71 -4.36 -15.30
N ILE A 125 -3.43 -4.00 -15.33
CA ILE A 125 -2.36 -4.88 -15.83
C ILE A 125 -2.26 -6.15 -14.99
N ASN A 126 -2.48 -6.08 -13.68
CA ASN A 126 -2.45 -7.26 -12.81
C ASN A 126 -3.54 -8.30 -13.13
N PHE A 127 -4.63 -7.93 -13.80
CA PHE A 127 -5.61 -8.92 -14.28
C PHE A 127 -5.16 -9.67 -15.53
N LEU A 128 -4.21 -9.11 -16.28
CA LEU A 128 -3.69 -9.69 -17.52
C LEU A 128 -2.54 -10.68 -17.27
N ARG A 129 -2.00 -10.72 -16.05
CA ARG A 129 -0.96 -11.64 -15.59
C ARG A 129 -1.58 -12.90 -14.98
#